data_AF-A0A957E5M9-F1
#
_entry.id   AF-A0A957E5M9-F1
#
_cell.length_a   1.000
_cell.length_b   1.000
_cell.length_c   1.000
_cell.angle_alpha   90.00
_cell.angle_beta   90.00
_cell.angle_gamma   90.00
#
_symmetry.space_group_name_H-M   'P 1'
#
loop_
_entity.id
_entity.type
_entity.pdbx_description
1 polymer ?
#
loop_
_entity_poly.entity_id
_entity_poly.type
_entity_poly.pdbx_seq_one_letter_code
_entity_poly.pdbx_strand_id
1 'polypeptide(L)'
;MHLRNKSVVYLLFLMLTLMVMISISTETATSSFITPKQTMKPVQEKIVFLDAAQQVIDAEQVRVICFTTQTGVPFSDFWLTLNNDGTPQDPLPPNCNYIAAMRLLHTQPSGNPDHGPAYWIYATSWTAGEDTPQPLAETIVIPDDQTLVLFNVVASLAWEPAADSLFESQLRDGLKQASAYLYDVSEGQMALGPLTIYNNGQNWNQADLRFLTANDARPWAFVGGILPERTAYTSPQTGRSSRFGNGATFYGRFWDGSDAFDSNAGSWDQQDAYRTIIHEWSHYALFLYDEYRNTFADETHCTGIDNRDESKDKTNASIMDYQYTASEFWSGRVHGFPTGCQNTIQFEVHGEDDWTTLSHWHWIQQLPTSVDPPIITPIALEEGPNLGLTAALFGREPGHFLYLPIIRKAGTWTA
;
A
#
# COMPACT_ATOMS: atom_id res chain seq x y z
N MET A 1 7.07 -58.29 -33.87
CA MET A 1 8.09 -59.31 -34.18
C MET A 1 9.36 -58.91 -33.45
N HIS A 2 9.81 -59.74 -32.48
CA HIS A 2 10.98 -59.61 -31.57
C HIS A 2 10.89 -58.47 -30.51
N LEU A 3 10.58 -58.71 -29.21
CA LEU A 3 11.25 -59.46 -28.10
C LEU A 3 12.60 -58.80 -27.71
N ARG A 4 12.94 -58.44 -26.45
CA ARG A 4 12.74 -59.00 -25.09
C ARG A 4 12.85 -57.87 -24.03
N ASN A 5 12.08 -57.81 -22.92
CA ASN A 5 12.09 -58.60 -21.66
C ASN A 5 13.38 -58.36 -20.81
N LYS A 6 13.37 -57.87 -19.55
CA LYS A 6 12.91 -58.49 -18.27
C LYS A 6 12.92 -57.41 -17.13
N SER A 7 11.88 -57.26 -16.30
CA SER A 7 11.55 -57.92 -15.00
C SER A 7 12.38 -57.47 -13.78
N VAL A 8 11.80 -56.67 -12.84
CA VAL A 8 11.19 -57.02 -11.50
C VAL A 8 12.22 -57.39 -10.42
N VAL A 9 12.11 -56.82 -9.19
CA VAL A 9 12.17 -57.46 -7.83
C VAL A 9 12.76 -56.54 -6.71
N TYR A 10 11.89 -56.14 -5.74
CA TYR A 10 12.08 -56.09 -4.26
C TYR A 10 13.04 -55.06 -3.60
N LEU A 11 12.93 -54.60 -2.34
CA LEU A 11 12.12 -54.87 -1.12
C LEU A 11 12.26 -53.65 -0.17
N LEU A 12 11.23 -53.42 0.66
CA LEU A 12 11.26 -52.72 1.96
C LEU A 12 12.57 -52.89 2.77
N PHE A 13 13.03 -51.82 3.44
CA PHE A 13 13.87 -51.95 4.64
C PHE A 13 13.32 -51.09 5.79
N LEU A 14 13.01 -51.81 6.86
CA LEU A 14 12.48 -51.37 8.14
C LEU A 14 13.64 -50.95 9.07
N MET A 15 13.35 -50.02 9.98
CA MET A 15 13.93 -49.80 11.32
C MET A 15 15.16 -50.63 11.73
N LEU A 16 16.23 -49.98 12.23
CA LEU A 16 16.67 -50.03 13.64
C LEU A 16 17.91 -49.16 13.92
N THR A 17 17.95 -48.60 15.14
CA THR A 17 19.13 -48.22 15.97
C THR A 17 19.98 -46.99 15.61
N LEU A 18 19.88 -45.93 16.41
CA LEU A 18 20.91 -45.62 17.43
C LEU A 18 20.36 -44.64 18.49
N MET A 19 19.96 -45.18 19.63
CA MET A 19 19.75 -44.45 20.88
C MET A 19 21.14 -44.22 21.50
N VAL A 20 21.62 -42.97 21.48
CA VAL A 20 22.76 -42.56 22.31
C VAL A 20 22.20 -41.87 23.54
N MET A 21 22.22 -42.57 24.66
CA MET A 21 22.02 -41.96 25.98
C MET A 21 23.25 -41.11 26.32
N ILE A 22 23.07 -39.80 26.38
CA ILE A 22 24.00 -38.90 27.06
C ILE A 22 23.39 -38.60 28.44
N SER A 23 23.96 -39.20 29.48
CA SER A 23 23.74 -38.79 30.86
C SER A 23 24.37 -37.41 31.05
N ILE A 24 23.54 -36.38 31.27
CA ILE A 24 24.01 -35.09 31.79
C ILE A 24 23.60 -35.00 33.25
N SER A 25 24.64 -34.95 34.08
CA SER A 25 24.64 -34.68 35.52
C SER A 25 23.91 -33.37 35.85
N THR A 26 22.95 -33.44 36.76
CA THR A 26 22.32 -32.28 37.40
C THR A 26 23.24 -31.73 38.49
N GLU A 27 24.01 -30.68 38.18
CA GLU A 27 24.61 -29.81 39.20
C GLU A 27 23.74 -28.57 39.38
N THR A 28 23.11 -28.49 40.55
CA THR A 28 22.42 -27.31 41.06
C THR A 28 23.44 -26.25 41.48
N ALA A 29 23.74 -25.30 40.60
CA ALA A 29 24.44 -24.07 40.95
C ALA A 29 23.40 -22.97 41.26
N THR A 30 23.21 -22.66 42.54
CA THR A 30 22.50 -21.47 43.01
C THR A 30 23.35 -20.23 42.71
N SER A 31 23.18 -19.64 41.53
CA SER A 31 23.70 -18.31 41.19
C SER A 31 22.68 -17.26 41.63
N SER A 32 23.03 -16.49 42.66
CA SER A 32 22.33 -15.28 43.06
C SER A 32 22.53 -14.20 42.00
N PHE A 33 21.59 -14.09 41.06
CA PHE A 33 21.52 -12.95 40.16
C PHE A 33 21.17 -11.70 40.98
N ILE A 34 22.17 -10.86 41.22
CA ILE A 34 21.97 -9.46 41.58
C ILE A 34 21.42 -8.79 40.33
N THR A 35 20.10 -8.57 40.29
CA THR A 35 19.46 -7.74 39.27
C THR A 35 20.10 -6.36 39.35
N PRO A 36 20.77 -5.85 38.29
CA PRO A 36 21.21 -4.48 38.27
C PRO A 36 19.97 -3.61 38.47
N LYS A 37 19.97 -2.77 39.50
CA LYS A 37 19.00 -1.67 39.59
C LYS A 37 19.14 -0.88 38.29
N GLN A 38 18.17 -1.04 37.39
CA GLN A 38 17.97 -0.10 36.30
C GLN A 38 17.82 1.27 36.96
N THR A 39 18.86 2.08 36.83
CA THR A 39 18.79 3.51 37.05
C THR A 39 17.66 4.00 36.15
N MET A 40 16.52 4.37 36.73
CA MET A 40 15.45 5.03 35.99
C MET A 40 16.09 6.20 35.24
N LYS A 41 16.04 6.14 33.91
CA LYS A 41 16.38 7.26 33.05
C LYS A 41 15.56 8.47 33.56
N PRO A 42 16.13 9.68 33.63
CA PRO A 42 15.46 10.82 34.22
C PRO A 42 14.12 11.06 33.53
N VAL A 43 13.18 11.65 34.29
CA VAL A 43 11.90 12.22 33.84
C VAL A 43 12.00 12.58 32.37
N GLN A 44 11.25 11.86 31.53
CA GLN A 44 11.18 12.10 30.10
C GLN A 44 10.96 13.60 29.90
N GLU A 45 11.96 14.28 29.34
CA GLU A 45 11.90 15.71 29.05
C GLU A 45 10.60 15.99 28.29
N LYS A 46 10.04 17.18 28.50
CA LYS A 46 8.72 17.55 28.01
C LYS A 46 8.73 17.55 26.48
N ILE A 47 8.26 16.46 25.87
CA ILE A 47 8.16 16.31 24.41
C ILE A 47 7.09 17.26 23.88
N VAL A 48 7.40 18.01 22.83
CA VAL A 48 6.49 18.94 22.16
C VAL A 48 6.38 18.57 20.67
N PHE A 49 5.16 18.55 20.15
CA PHE A 49 4.86 18.34 18.73
C PHE A 49 4.66 19.68 18.03
N LEU A 50 5.39 19.88 16.93
CA LEU A 50 5.37 21.11 16.14
C LEU A 50 5.07 20.83 14.67
N ASP A 51 4.54 21.82 13.96
CA ASP A 51 4.41 21.81 12.51
C ASP A 51 5.71 22.26 11.80
N ALA A 52 5.69 22.30 10.46
CA ALA A 52 6.81 22.78 9.65
C ALA A 52 7.24 24.22 9.98
N ALA A 53 6.29 25.07 10.42
CA ALA A 53 6.54 26.47 10.78
C ALA A 53 7.03 26.63 12.24
N GLN A 54 7.34 25.52 12.93
CA GLN A 54 7.72 25.49 14.34
C GLN A 54 6.60 26.01 15.27
N GLN A 55 5.35 25.97 14.81
CA GLN A 55 4.20 26.28 15.64
C GLN A 55 3.75 25.01 16.35
N VAL A 56 3.18 25.22 17.54
CA VAL A 56 2.65 24.14 18.37
C VAL A 56 1.44 23.52 17.68
N ILE A 57 1.43 22.20 17.57
CA ILE A 57 0.22 21.44 17.20
C ILE A 57 -0.63 21.30 18.46
N ASP A 58 -1.68 22.09 18.59
CA ASP A 58 -2.46 22.22 19.82
C ASP A 58 -3.77 21.41 19.80
N ALA A 59 -4.10 20.79 20.95
CA ALA A 59 -5.38 20.10 21.19
C ALA A 59 -5.80 19.05 20.13
N GLU A 60 -4.85 18.49 19.39
CA GLU A 60 -5.09 17.55 18.28
C GLU A 60 -4.77 16.10 18.68
N GLN A 61 -5.32 15.14 17.94
CA GLN A 61 -4.90 13.75 17.98
C GLN A 61 -3.82 13.47 16.93
N VAL A 62 -2.70 12.89 17.38
CA VAL A 62 -1.60 12.46 16.52
C VAL A 62 -1.47 10.94 16.65
N ARG A 63 -1.38 10.23 15.52
CA ARG A 63 -1.04 8.81 15.53
C ARG A 63 0.46 8.68 15.75
N VAL A 64 0.85 7.88 16.72
CA VAL A 64 2.25 7.69 17.11
C VAL A 64 2.62 6.23 17.00
N ILE A 65 3.75 5.97 16.35
CA ILE A 65 4.37 4.66 16.22
C ILE A 65 5.72 4.70 16.95
N CYS A 66 5.93 3.77 17.88
CA CYS A 66 7.13 3.70 18.70
C CYS A 66 7.99 2.49 18.38
N PHE A 67 9.30 2.71 18.39
CA PHE A 67 10.32 1.70 18.12
C PHE A 67 11.38 1.70 19.22
N THR A 68 11.89 0.51 19.54
CA THR A 68 12.98 0.37 20.51
C THR A 68 14.34 0.62 19.87
N THR A 69 14.48 0.29 18.59
CA THR A 69 15.71 0.43 17.79
C THR A 69 15.39 1.09 16.45
N GLN A 70 16.42 1.64 15.82
CA GLN A 70 16.32 2.34 14.55
C GLN A 70 15.89 1.44 13.37
N THR A 71 16.09 0.12 13.48
CA THR A 71 15.78 -0.86 12.42
C THR A 71 14.80 -1.95 12.88
N GLY A 72 14.19 -1.75 14.06
CA GLY A 72 13.30 -2.73 14.66
C GLY A 72 11.88 -2.65 14.12
N VAL A 73 11.10 -3.70 14.36
CA VAL A 73 9.64 -3.66 14.17
C VAL A 73 9.04 -2.72 15.24
N PRO A 74 8.03 -1.90 14.90
CA PRO A 74 7.40 -1.05 15.89
C PRO A 74 6.67 -1.90 16.93
N PHE A 75 6.89 -1.56 18.21
CA PHE A 75 6.31 -2.28 19.34
C PHE A 75 5.01 -1.65 19.84
N SER A 76 4.68 -0.43 19.39
CA SER A 76 3.44 0.28 19.74
C SER A 76 2.99 1.18 18.59
N ASP A 77 1.67 1.29 18.41
CA ASP A 77 0.96 2.14 17.44
C ASP A 77 -0.36 2.59 18.08
N PHE A 78 -0.54 3.89 18.32
CA PHE A 78 -1.68 4.41 19.10
C PHE A 78 -1.98 5.87 18.78
N TRP A 79 -3.19 6.31 19.13
CA TRP A 79 -3.55 7.72 19.11
C TRP A 79 -3.09 8.41 20.40
N LEU A 80 -2.39 9.51 20.23
CA LEU A 80 -1.94 10.39 21.30
C LEU A 80 -2.72 11.70 21.24
N THR A 81 -3.31 12.11 22.36
CA THR A 81 -3.98 13.42 22.45
C THR A 81 -2.99 14.45 22.99
N LEU A 82 -2.91 15.61 22.34
CA LEU A 82 -2.03 16.70 22.75
C LEU A 82 -2.74 17.74 23.64
N ASN A 83 -1.98 18.41 24.48
CA ASN A 83 -2.38 19.60 25.22
C ASN A 83 -2.32 20.85 24.32
N ASN A 84 -2.79 21.99 24.82
CA ASN A 84 -2.72 23.26 24.08
C ASN A 84 -1.28 23.77 23.86
N ASP A 85 -0.30 23.19 24.54
CA ASP A 85 1.12 23.50 24.38
C ASP A 85 1.87 22.43 23.55
N GLY A 86 1.13 21.56 22.85
CA GLY A 86 1.65 20.51 21.97
C GLY A 86 2.28 19.34 22.68
N THR A 87 2.10 19.25 24.00
CA THR A 87 2.62 18.13 24.77
C THR A 87 1.65 16.97 24.87
N PRO A 88 2.13 15.72 24.94
CA PRO A 88 1.28 14.57 25.20
C PRO A 88 0.45 14.75 26.48
N GLN A 89 -0.85 14.45 26.43
CA GLN A 89 -1.68 14.32 27.65
C GLN A 89 -1.27 13.10 28.47
N ASP A 90 -0.97 12.00 27.78
CA ASP A 90 -0.45 10.76 28.35
C ASP A 90 1.02 10.57 27.98
N PRO A 91 1.86 10.03 28.88
CA PRO A 91 3.26 9.77 28.56
C PRO A 91 3.39 8.71 27.46
N LEU A 92 4.43 8.84 26.63
CA LEU A 92 4.76 7.80 25.65
C LEU A 92 5.14 6.49 26.36
N PRO A 93 4.94 5.32 25.73
CA PRO A 93 5.34 4.04 26.29
C PRO A 93 6.82 4.01 26.70
N PRO A 94 7.16 3.39 27.85
CA PRO A 94 8.55 3.20 28.22
C PRO A 94 9.25 2.39 27.10
N ASN A 95 10.49 2.79 26.76
CA ASN A 95 11.30 2.26 25.66
C ASN A 95 10.94 2.74 24.23
N CYS A 96 10.08 3.77 24.09
CA CYS A 96 9.97 4.50 22.83
C CYS A 96 11.26 5.31 22.61
N ASN A 97 12.24 4.73 21.91
CA ASN A 97 13.54 5.38 21.66
C ASN A 97 13.57 6.07 20.29
N TYR A 98 12.73 5.61 19.37
CA TYR A 98 12.50 6.21 18.06
C TYR A 98 11.00 6.28 17.82
N ILE A 99 10.59 7.25 17.02
CA ILE A 99 9.18 7.62 16.86
C ILE A 99 8.88 7.97 15.41
N ALA A 100 7.68 7.61 14.98
CA ALA A 100 7.02 8.21 13.83
C ALA A 100 5.70 8.82 14.28
N ALA A 101 5.43 10.03 13.86
CA ALA A 101 4.23 10.77 14.21
C ALA A 101 3.47 11.15 12.96
N MET A 102 2.14 11.03 13.00
CA MET A 102 1.27 11.33 11.88
C MET A 102 0.11 12.20 12.35
N ARG A 103 -0.02 13.40 11.78
CA ARG A 103 -1.12 14.33 12.03
C ARG A 103 -2.16 14.15 10.94
N LEU A 104 -3.42 13.97 11.33
CA LEU A 104 -4.50 13.73 10.37
C LEU A 104 -4.94 15.05 9.74
N LEU A 105 -4.71 15.23 8.44
CA LEU A 105 -5.11 16.44 7.71
C LEU A 105 -6.52 16.32 7.13
N HIS A 106 -6.87 15.13 6.63
CA HIS A 106 -8.15 14.90 5.97
C HIS A 106 -8.62 13.46 6.12
N THR A 107 -9.94 13.29 6.18
CA THR A 107 -10.59 11.98 6.06
C THR A 107 -11.59 12.05 4.91
N GLN A 108 -11.36 11.25 3.87
CA GLN A 108 -12.29 11.17 2.76
C GLN A 108 -13.35 10.10 3.05
N PRO A 109 -14.65 10.43 3.04
CA PRO A 109 -15.70 9.42 3.13
C PRO A 109 -15.70 8.52 1.87
N SER A 110 -15.97 7.23 2.09
CA SER A 110 -16.18 6.27 1.00
C SER A 110 -17.56 6.42 0.36
N GLY A 111 -17.64 6.17 -0.94
CA GLY A 111 -18.92 6.01 -1.63
C GLY A 111 -19.63 4.72 -1.35
N ASN A 112 -18.88 3.75 -0.84
CA ASN A 112 -19.38 2.42 -0.54
C ASN A 112 -20.02 2.42 0.86
N PRO A 113 -21.29 2.00 0.99
CA PRO A 113 -21.95 1.90 2.30
C PRO A 113 -21.14 1.00 3.25
N ASP A 114 -21.08 1.36 4.53
CA ASP A 114 -20.42 0.56 5.59
C ASP A 114 -18.92 0.26 5.37
N HIS A 115 -18.28 0.91 4.40
CA HIS A 115 -16.85 0.77 4.07
C HIS A 115 -15.93 1.52 5.05
N GLY A 116 -16.45 2.57 5.70
CA GLY A 116 -15.66 3.53 6.48
C GLY A 116 -15.13 4.67 5.59
N PRO A 117 -14.05 5.35 5.99
CA PRO A 117 -13.35 6.28 5.11
C PRO A 117 -12.78 5.57 3.87
N ALA A 118 -12.72 6.23 2.72
CA ALA A 118 -12.00 5.74 1.55
C ALA A 118 -10.47 5.87 1.74
N TYR A 119 -10.04 6.97 2.33
CA TYR A 119 -8.65 7.20 2.68
C TYR A 119 -8.50 8.30 3.73
N TRP A 120 -7.29 8.39 4.26
CA TRP A 120 -6.83 9.48 5.11
C TRP A 120 -5.62 10.15 4.47
N ILE A 121 -5.50 11.46 4.66
CA ILE A 121 -4.29 12.22 4.33
C ILE A 121 -3.62 12.59 5.65
N TYR A 122 -2.37 12.20 5.82
CA TYR A 122 -1.56 12.53 6.99
C TYR A 122 -0.40 13.43 6.61
N ALA A 123 -0.06 14.38 7.47
CA ALA A 123 1.30 14.91 7.56
C ALA A 123 2.12 13.95 8.42
N THR A 124 3.36 13.67 8.05
CA THR A 124 4.19 12.67 8.73
C THR A 124 5.54 13.22 9.14
N SER A 125 6.06 12.77 10.27
CA SER A 125 7.39 13.12 10.75
C SER A 125 8.51 12.24 10.17
N TRP A 126 8.18 11.36 9.23
CA TRP A 126 9.10 10.38 8.67
C TRP A 126 9.17 10.64 7.17
N THR A 127 10.29 11.22 6.75
CA THR A 127 10.54 11.53 5.35
C THR A 127 10.45 10.28 4.47
N ALA A 128 9.72 10.35 3.37
CA ALA A 128 9.68 9.30 2.37
C ALA A 128 11.10 8.92 1.91
N GLY A 129 11.35 7.62 1.70
CA GLY A 129 12.67 7.08 1.31
C GLY A 129 13.65 6.82 2.45
N GLU A 130 13.42 7.38 3.64
CA GLU A 130 14.26 7.11 4.81
C GLU A 130 13.97 5.71 5.38
N ASP A 131 15.04 4.94 5.62
CA ASP A 131 14.96 3.59 6.16
C ASP A 131 14.59 3.52 7.63
N THR A 132 14.66 4.65 8.33
CA THR A 132 14.67 4.64 9.79
C THR A 132 13.81 5.73 10.42
N PRO A 133 13.05 5.40 11.48
CA PRO A 133 12.29 6.39 12.23
C PRO A 133 13.25 7.37 12.91
N GLN A 134 12.78 8.59 13.14
CA GLN A 134 13.57 9.59 13.85
C GLN A 134 13.79 9.19 15.32
N PRO A 135 14.97 9.47 15.89
CA PRO A 135 15.20 9.34 17.33
C PRO A 135 14.19 10.17 18.11
N LEU A 136 13.73 9.65 19.26
CA LEU A 136 12.88 10.42 20.15
C LEU A 136 13.68 11.62 20.72
N ALA A 137 13.17 12.82 20.47
CA ALA A 137 13.76 14.08 20.91
C ALA A 137 12.75 14.92 21.73
N GLU A 138 13.21 16.01 22.34
CA GLU A 138 12.34 16.98 23.04
C GLU A 138 11.32 17.63 22.09
N THR A 139 11.66 17.74 20.82
CA THR A 139 10.80 18.31 19.79
C THR A 139 10.60 17.31 18.67
N ILE A 140 9.34 17.09 18.30
CA ILE A 140 8.93 16.26 17.17
C ILE A 140 8.26 17.15 16.14
N VAL A 141 8.89 17.32 14.98
CA VAL A 141 8.33 18.12 13.88
C VAL A 141 7.54 17.21 12.95
N ILE A 142 6.29 17.57 12.67
CA ILE A 142 5.42 16.93 11.68
C ILE A 142 5.17 17.96 10.55
N PRO A 143 5.99 17.95 9.49
CA PRO A 143 5.86 18.93 8.44
C PRO A 143 4.66 18.63 7.52
N ASP A 144 3.92 19.68 7.14
CA ASP A 144 2.70 19.55 6.33
C ASP A 144 2.98 19.21 4.86
N ASP A 145 4.23 19.34 4.41
CA ASP A 145 4.70 18.97 3.06
C ASP A 145 5.23 17.52 2.97
N GLN A 146 5.21 16.75 4.07
CA GLN A 146 5.50 15.31 4.06
C GLN A 146 4.20 14.52 4.23
N THR A 147 3.45 14.46 3.14
CA THR A 147 2.13 13.85 3.13
C THR A 147 2.18 12.35 2.83
N LEU A 148 1.29 11.62 3.50
CA LEU A 148 1.03 10.21 3.22
C LEU A 148 -0.48 10.00 3.09
N VAL A 149 -0.91 9.60 1.89
CA VAL A 149 -2.27 9.13 1.63
C VAL A 149 -2.36 7.64 1.93
N LEU A 150 -3.18 7.26 2.91
CA LEU A 150 -3.45 5.86 3.23
C LEU A 150 -4.85 5.48 2.81
N PHE A 151 -4.95 4.58 1.83
CA PHE A 151 -6.23 4.07 1.34
C PHE A 151 -6.77 2.95 2.23
N ASN A 152 -8.03 3.06 2.65
CA ASN A 152 -8.75 1.94 3.26
C ASN A 152 -9.32 1.06 2.15
N VAL A 153 -8.94 -0.21 2.12
CA VAL A 153 -9.26 -1.11 1.01
C VAL A 153 -10.21 -2.21 1.47
N VAL A 154 -11.33 -2.34 0.79
CA VAL A 154 -12.25 -3.47 0.93
C VAL A 154 -12.20 -4.30 -0.35
N ALA A 155 -11.80 -5.55 -0.21
CA ALA A 155 -11.86 -6.55 -1.26
C ALA A 155 -13.01 -7.53 -1.01
N SER A 156 -13.64 -7.99 -2.07
CA SER A 156 -14.64 -9.07 -2.02
C SER A 156 -14.37 -10.11 -3.08
N LEU A 157 -14.35 -11.39 -2.67
CA LEU A 157 -14.29 -12.53 -3.56
C LEU A 157 -15.70 -13.02 -3.85
N ALA A 158 -16.04 -13.18 -5.12
CA ALA A 158 -17.35 -13.69 -5.54
C ALA A 158 -17.60 -15.16 -5.12
N TRP A 159 -16.58 -15.84 -4.58
CA TRP A 159 -16.64 -17.22 -4.10
C TRP A 159 -15.99 -17.37 -2.72
N GLU A 160 -16.23 -18.51 -2.08
CA GLU A 160 -15.46 -18.96 -0.92
C GLU A 160 -14.26 -19.78 -1.41
N PRO A 161 -13.01 -19.34 -1.21
CA PRO A 161 -11.83 -20.17 -1.49
C PRO A 161 -11.89 -21.48 -0.69
N ALA A 162 -11.47 -22.58 -1.32
CA ALA A 162 -11.38 -23.87 -0.62
C ALA A 162 -10.44 -23.75 0.59
N ALA A 163 -10.70 -24.49 1.66
CA ALA A 163 -9.94 -24.39 2.91
C ALA A 163 -8.44 -24.72 2.77
N ASP A 164 -8.09 -25.53 1.76
CA ASP A 164 -6.73 -25.92 1.38
C ASP A 164 -6.14 -25.07 0.24
N SER A 165 -6.89 -24.08 -0.26
CA SER A 165 -6.42 -23.17 -1.30
C SER A 165 -5.41 -22.16 -0.76
N LEU A 166 -4.38 -21.86 -1.57
CA LEU A 166 -3.43 -20.79 -1.30
C LEU A 166 -3.95 -19.40 -1.69
N PHE A 167 -5.13 -19.30 -2.31
CA PHE A 167 -5.63 -18.06 -2.91
C PHE A 167 -5.69 -16.91 -1.90
N GLU A 168 -6.24 -17.14 -0.69
CA GLU A 168 -6.35 -16.09 0.33
C GLU A 168 -4.97 -15.59 0.81
N SER A 169 -3.99 -16.48 0.94
CA SER A 169 -2.61 -16.10 1.28
C SER A 169 -1.91 -15.37 0.13
N GLN A 170 -2.05 -15.85 -1.09
CA GLN A 170 -1.44 -15.23 -2.28
C GLN A 170 -2.04 -13.85 -2.54
N LEU A 171 -3.36 -13.69 -2.42
CA LEU A 171 -3.99 -12.38 -2.54
C LEU A 171 -3.53 -11.44 -1.42
N ARG A 172 -3.43 -11.93 -0.18
CA ARG A 172 -2.90 -11.13 0.93
C ARG A 172 -1.48 -10.64 0.67
N ASP A 173 -0.59 -11.51 0.21
CA ASP A 173 0.80 -11.15 -0.05
C ASP A 173 0.93 -10.29 -1.31
N GLY A 174 0.10 -10.55 -2.31
CA GLY A 174 -0.11 -9.70 -3.47
C GLY A 174 -0.52 -8.28 -3.13
N LEU A 175 -1.50 -8.09 -2.23
CA LEU A 175 -1.96 -6.76 -1.83
C LEU A 175 -0.92 -5.98 -1.01
N LYS A 176 -0.08 -6.68 -0.24
CA LYS A 176 1.09 -6.04 0.41
C LYS A 176 2.09 -5.56 -0.64
N GLN A 177 2.39 -6.39 -1.64
CA GLN A 177 3.31 -6.03 -2.73
C GLN A 177 2.73 -4.92 -3.60
N ALA A 178 1.44 -4.97 -3.91
CA ALA A 178 0.72 -3.91 -4.61
C ALA A 178 0.87 -2.59 -3.87
N SER A 179 0.68 -2.58 -2.54
CA SER A 179 0.84 -1.34 -1.82
C SER A 179 2.29 -0.86 -1.69
N ALA A 180 3.26 -1.77 -1.59
CA ALA A 180 4.67 -1.40 -1.66
C ALA A 180 4.98 -0.75 -3.02
N TYR A 181 4.40 -1.30 -4.08
CA TYR A 181 4.50 -0.76 -5.43
C TYR A 181 3.76 0.57 -5.61
N LEU A 182 2.59 0.77 -4.98
CA LEU A 182 1.92 2.09 -4.96
C LEU A 182 2.79 3.15 -4.26
N TYR A 183 3.47 2.75 -3.18
CA TYR A 183 4.39 3.63 -2.46
C TYR A 183 5.61 3.99 -3.30
N ASP A 184 6.17 3.02 -4.00
CA ASP A 184 7.24 3.20 -4.99
C ASP A 184 6.82 4.21 -6.08
N VAL A 185 5.79 3.89 -6.87
CA VAL A 185 5.37 4.70 -8.03
C VAL A 185 4.88 6.11 -7.66
N SER A 186 4.49 6.32 -6.40
CA SER A 186 4.05 7.61 -5.87
C SER A 186 5.14 8.35 -5.10
N GLU A 187 6.39 7.91 -5.18
CA GLU A 187 7.54 8.53 -4.52
C GLU A 187 7.32 8.71 -3.02
N GLY A 188 6.71 7.67 -2.42
CA GLY A 188 6.45 7.54 -1.00
C GLY A 188 5.24 8.29 -0.47
N GLN A 189 4.38 8.81 -1.35
CA GLN A 189 3.26 9.67 -0.95
C GLN A 189 1.95 8.90 -0.75
N MET A 190 1.87 7.65 -1.21
CA MET A 190 0.64 6.87 -1.15
C MET A 190 0.87 5.41 -0.81
N ALA A 191 -0.04 4.81 -0.04
CA ALA A 191 -0.06 3.38 0.18
C ALA A 191 -1.49 2.89 0.45
N LEU A 192 -1.71 1.59 0.25
CA LEU A 192 -2.86 0.89 0.80
C LEU A 192 -2.60 0.69 2.31
N GLY A 193 -3.54 1.17 3.12
CA GLY A 193 -3.51 1.10 4.57
C GLY A 193 -4.28 -0.12 5.10
N PRO A 194 -5.29 0.06 5.97
CA PRO A 194 -6.16 -1.02 6.41
C PRO A 194 -6.80 -1.75 5.23
N LEU A 195 -6.82 -3.08 5.29
CA LEU A 195 -7.38 -3.90 4.25
C LEU A 195 -8.27 -5.00 4.82
N THR A 196 -9.50 -5.08 4.33
CA THR A 196 -10.46 -6.12 4.67
C THR A 196 -10.78 -6.97 3.45
N ILE A 197 -10.67 -8.30 3.56
CA ILE A 197 -11.06 -9.22 2.49
C ILE A 197 -12.30 -9.97 2.95
N TYR A 198 -13.38 -9.82 2.18
CA TYR A 198 -14.60 -10.59 2.29
C TYR A 198 -14.62 -11.72 1.27
N ASN A 199 -15.28 -12.82 1.59
CA ASN A 199 -15.45 -13.97 0.71
C ASN A 199 -16.93 -14.30 0.50
N ASN A 200 -17.21 -15.27 -0.39
CA ASN A 200 -18.57 -15.73 -0.70
C ASN A 200 -19.53 -14.60 -1.12
N GLY A 201 -19.01 -13.59 -1.82
CA GLY A 201 -19.75 -12.42 -2.29
C GLY A 201 -20.18 -11.45 -1.18
N GLN A 202 -19.67 -11.59 0.04
CA GLN A 202 -19.98 -10.64 1.11
C GLN A 202 -19.45 -9.25 0.79
N ASN A 203 -20.25 -8.23 1.09
CA ASN A 203 -19.93 -6.81 0.85
C ASN A 203 -19.49 -6.51 -0.59
N TRP A 204 -19.94 -7.31 -1.56
CA TRP A 204 -19.57 -7.17 -2.97
C TRP A 204 -19.78 -5.75 -3.51
N ASN A 205 -20.96 -5.17 -3.26
CA ASN A 205 -21.30 -3.82 -3.73
C ASN A 205 -20.61 -2.70 -2.93
N GLN A 206 -19.95 -3.04 -1.83
CA GLN A 206 -19.22 -2.10 -0.97
C GLN A 206 -17.70 -2.21 -1.19
N ALA A 207 -17.23 -3.21 -1.93
CA ALA A 207 -15.82 -3.44 -2.15
C ALA A 207 -15.26 -2.54 -3.25
N ASP A 208 -14.06 -2.00 -3.00
CA ASP A 208 -13.23 -1.34 -4.00
C ASP A 208 -12.70 -2.39 -4.98
N LEU A 209 -12.20 -3.52 -4.47
CA LEU A 209 -11.63 -4.60 -5.28
C LEU A 209 -12.62 -5.77 -5.37
N ARG A 210 -13.05 -6.12 -6.58
CA ARG A 210 -14.05 -7.18 -6.81
C ARG A 210 -13.46 -8.33 -7.63
N PHE A 211 -13.18 -9.44 -6.97
CA PHE A 211 -12.60 -10.63 -7.60
C PHE A 211 -13.71 -11.56 -8.10
N LEU A 212 -13.79 -11.71 -9.41
CA LEU A 212 -14.80 -12.47 -10.11
C LEU A 212 -14.48 -13.96 -10.07
N THR A 213 -15.53 -14.80 -10.12
CA THR A 213 -15.36 -16.25 -10.27
C THR A 213 -14.74 -16.64 -11.60
N ALA A 214 -14.74 -15.74 -12.57
CA ALA A 214 -14.27 -15.91 -13.93
C ALA A 214 -12.74 -16.05 -14.01
N ASN A 215 -12.28 -17.04 -14.77
CA ASN A 215 -10.86 -17.28 -15.04
C ASN A 215 -10.41 -16.63 -16.36
N ASP A 216 -11.27 -15.83 -16.99
CA ASP A 216 -11.04 -15.17 -18.28
C ASP A 216 -11.21 -13.66 -18.20
N ALA A 217 -11.49 -13.15 -17.00
CA ALA A 217 -11.68 -11.73 -16.76
C ALA A 217 -10.33 -11.03 -16.73
N ARG A 218 -10.08 -10.21 -17.75
CA ARG A 218 -9.03 -9.19 -17.72
C ARG A 218 -9.37 -8.16 -16.64
N PRO A 219 -8.41 -7.58 -15.92
CA PRO A 219 -8.66 -6.49 -14.98
C PRO A 219 -9.27 -5.25 -15.65
N TRP A 220 -10.08 -4.50 -14.91
CA TRP A 220 -10.54 -3.15 -15.29
C TRP A 220 -11.01 -2.34 -14.09
N ALA A 221 -11.07 -1.01 -14.26
CA ALA A 221 -11.50 -0.07 -13.24
C ALA A 221 -12.49 0.98 -13.75
N PHE A 222 -13.30 1.52 -12.84
CA PHE A 222 -13.99 2.79 -13.06
C PHE A 222 -13.05 3.95 -12.72
N VAL A 223 -12.72 4.81 -13.69
CA VAL A 223 -11.88 5.99 -13.44
C VAL A 223 -12.57 6.93 -12.44
N GLY A 224 -11.88 7.29 -11.35
CA GLY A 224 -12.41 8.10 -10.27
C GLY A 224 -13.53 7.43 -9.46
N GLY A 225 -13.57 6.09 -9.47
CA GLY A 225 -14.53 5.26 -8.76
C GLY A 225 -14.50 5.43 -7.24
N ILE A 226 -13.44 6.00 -6.68
CA ILE A 226 -13.28 6.21 -5.24
C ILE A 226 -14.24 7.25 -4.66
N LEU A 227 -14.80 8.13 -5.51
CA LEU A 227 -15.58 9.26 -5.05
C LEU A 227 -16.96 8.87 -4.52
N PRO A 228 -17.38 9.45 -3.39
CA PRO A 228 -18.66 9.09 -2.78
C PRO A 228 -19.87 9.56 -3.55
N GLU A 229 -19.73 10.67 -4.27
CA GLU A 229 -20.77 11.27 -5.05
C GLU A 229 -20.27 11.60 -6.45
N ARG A 230 -21.21 11.90 -7.34
CA ARG A 230 -20.87 12.23 -8.72
C ARG A 230 -20.26 13.63 -8.80
N THR A 231 -18.95 13.69 -8.97
CA THR A 231 -18.17 14.94 -9.04
C THR A 231 -17.84 15.28 -10.48
N ALA A 232 -18.11 16.53 -10.88
CA ALA A 232 -17.68 17.05 -12.17
C ALA A 232 -16.33 17.74 -12.01
N TYR A 233 -15.44 17.50 -12.97
CA TYR A 233 -14.15 18.17 -13.09
C TYR A 233 -13.97 18.62 -14.53
N THR A 234 -13.49 19.84 -14.72
CA THR A 234 -13.12 20.36 -16.04
C THR A 234 -11.62 20.59 -16.04
N SER A 235 -10.89 19.86 -16.90
CA SER A 235 -9.45 20.07 -17.03
C SER A 235 -9.18 21.52 -17.45
N PRO A 236 -8.35 22.27 -16.70
CA PRO A 236 -7.99 23.63 -17.07
C PRO A 236 -7.22 23.71 -18.40
N GLN A 237 -6.54 22.63 -18.80
CA GLN A 237 -5.65 22.58 -19.96
C GLN A 237 -6.41 22.23 -21.23
N THR A 238 -7.34 21.28 -21.17
CA THR A 238 -8.12 20.84 -22.35
C THR A 238 -9.50 21.50 -22.42
N GLY A 239 -10.02 22.02 -21.31
CA GLY A 239 -11.41 22.47 -21.18
C GLY A 239 -12.43 21.33 -21.21
N ARG A 240 -11.98 20.06 -21.20
CA ARG A 240 -12.86 18.89 -21.23
C ARG A 240 -13.45 18.64 -19.85
N SER A 241 -14.76 18.43 -19.79
CA SER A 241 -15.45 18.04 -18.56
C SER A 241 -15.62 16.53 -18.44
N SER A 242 -15.12 15.97 -17.35
CA SER A 242 -15.31 14.59 -16.91
C SER A 242 -16.26 14.54 -15.71
N ARG A 243 -16.92 13.38 -15.53
CA ARG A 243 -17.77 13.12 -14.36
C ARG A 243 -17.34 11.81 -13.72
N PHE A 244 -16.79 11.92 -12.53
CA PHE A 244 -16.35 10.81 -11.70
C PHE A 244 -17.40 10.51 -10.62
N GLY A 245 -17.29 9.37 -9.95
CA GLY A 245 -18.23 8.94 -8.92
C GLY A 245 -18.13 7.45 -8.66
N ASN A 246 -18.83 7.01 -7.61
CA ASN A 246 -18.69 5.67 -7.05
C ASN A 246 -18.64 4.54 -8.11
N GLY A 247 -17.58 3.72 -8.02
CA GLY A 247 -17.34 2.54 -8.82
C GLY A 247 -16.51 1.50 -8.05
N ALA A 248 -15.79 0.66 -8.79
CA ALA A 248 -14.90 -0.36 -8.24
C ALA A 248 -13.85 -0.77 -9.28
N THR A 249 -12.90 -1.58 -8.88
CA THR A 249 -12.03 -2.35 -9.76
C THR A 249 -12.46 -3.81 -9.77
N PHE A 250 -12.21 -4.48 -10.88
CA PHE A 250 -12.62 -5.86 -11.11
C PHE A 250 -11.44 -6.67 -11.59
N TYR A 251 -11.34 -7.89 -11.06
CA TYR A 251 -10.23 -8.79 -11.34
C TYR A 251 -10.75 -10.20 -11.57
N GLY A 252 -10.08 -10.97 -12.43
CA GLY A 252 -10.26 -12.40 -12.52
C GLY A 252 -9.63 -13.14 -11.34
N ARG A 253 -9.56 -14.47 -11.43
CA ARG A 253 -8.84 -15.27 -10.43
C ARG A 253 -7.33 -15.14 -10.56
N PHE A 254 -6.81 -15.01 -11.77
CA PHE A 254 -5.40 -14.91 -12.06
C PHE A 254 -5.18 -13.86 -13.15
N TRP A 255 -3.98 -13.30 -13.20
CA TRP A 255 -3.56 -12.38 -14.24
C TRP A 255 -2.03 -12.31 -14.34
N ASP A 256 -1.47 -12.62 -15.50
CA ASP A 256 -0.03 -12.49 -15.80
C ASP A 256 0.28 -11.40 -16.85
N GLY A 257 -0.73 -10.61 -17.22
CA GLY A 257 -0.64 -9.61 -18.28
C GLY A 257 -1.00 -10.08 -19.69
N SER A 258 -1.05 -11.38 -19.91
CA SER A 258 -1.39 -11.99 -21.20
C SER A 258 -2.59 -12.93 -21.12
N ASP A 259 -2.67 -13.70 -20.04
CA ASP A 259 -3.65 -14.75 -19.79
C ASP A 259 -4.21 -14.64 -18.36
N ALA A 260 -5.51 -14.87 -18.23
CA ALA A 260 -6.21 -14.90 -16.95
C ALA A 260 -6.48 -16.35 -16.44
N PHE A 261 -6.13 -17.36 -17.25
CA PHE A 261 -6.44 -18.77 -17.01
C PHE A 261 -5.34 -19.56 -16.33
N ASP A 262 -4.07 -19.15 -16.45
CA ASP A 262 -2.97 -19.87 -15.80
C ASP A 262 -3.07 -19.64 -14.28
N SER A 263 -3.02 -20.71 -13.50
CA SER A 263 -2.97 -20.62 -12.04
C SER A 263 -1.55 -20.78 -11.50
N ASN A 264 -0.61 -21.21 -12.36
CA ASN A 264 0.81 -21.34 -12.05
C ASN A 264 1.56 -20.05 -12.37
N ALA A 265 1.13 -19.33 -13.41
CA ALA A 265 1.49 -17.95 -13.71
C ALA A 265 0.30 -17.04 -13.35
N GLY A 266 0.54 -15.83 -12.86
CA GLY A 266 -0.54 -14.87 -12.60
C GLY A 266 -1.32 -15.03 -11.29
N SER A 267 -0.81 -15.78 -10.31
CA SER A 267 -1.31 -15.64 -8.93
C SER A 267 -1.04 -14.22 -8.41
N TRP A 268 -1.93 -13.68 -7.57
CA TRP A 268 -1.89 -12.26 -7.19
C TRP A 268 -0.63 -11.83 -6.40
N ASP A 269 0.15 -12.78 -5.89
CA ASP A 269 1.48 -12.55 -5.29
C ASP A 269 2.62 -12.44 -6.31
N GLN A 270 2.36 -12.60 -7.61
CA GLN A 270 3.35 -12.41 -8.68
C GLN A 270 3.41 -10.96 -9.15
N GLN A 271 4.57 -10.55 -9.65
CA GLN A 271 4.88 -9.17 -10.09
C GLN A 271 3.82 -8.59 -11.02
N ASP A 272 3.56 -9.26 -12.14
CA ASP A 272 2.61 -8.78 -13.14
C ASP A 272 1.20 -8.60 -12.58
N ALA A 273 0.80 -9.48 -11.67
CA ALA A 273 -0.51 -9.47 -11.05
C ALA A 273 -0.66 -8.29 -10.07
N TYR A 274 0.22 -8.16 -9.07
CA TYR A 274 0.09 -7.08 -8.08
C TYR A 274 0.37 -5.70 -8.68
N ARG A 275 1.20 -5.60 -9.71
CA ARG A 275 1.40 -4.33 -10.44
C ARG A 275 0.15 -3.94 -11.21
N THR A 276 -0.55 -4.92 -11.79
CA THR A 276 -1.85 -4.66 -12.43
C THR A 276 -2.91 -4.21 -11.43
N ILE A 277 -2.89 -4.69 -10.18
CA ILE A 277 -3.77 -4.14 -9.14
C ILE A 277 -3.57 -2.62 -9.02
N ILE A 278 -2.31 -2.15 -9.02
CA ILE A 278 -2.01 -0.72 -8.91
C ILE A 278 -2.30 0.05 -10.18
N HIS A 279 -2.08 -0.52 -11.37
CA HIS A 279 -2.54 0.07 -12.62
C HIS A 279 -4.05 0.39 -12.58
N GLU A 280 -4.87 -0.60 -12.20
CA GLU A 280 -6.31 -0.41 -12.05
C GLU A 280 -6.67 0.53 -10.89
N TRP A 281 -5.88 0.49 -9.80
CA TRP A 281 -6.03 1.42 -8.68
C TRP A 281 -5.78 2.87 -9.09
N SER A 282 -4.82 3.12 -9.99
CA SER A 282 -4.50 4.44 -10.51
C SER A 282 -5.66 5.04 -11.31
N HIS A 283 -6.40 4.22 -12.06
CA HIS A 283 -7.69 4.66 -12.61
C HIS A 283 -8.68 4.99 -11.49
N TYR A 284 -8.89 4.04 -10.58
CA TYR A 284 -9.94 4.10 -9.56
C TYR A 284 -9.79 5.28 -8.59
N ALA A 285 -8.59 5.45 -8.03
CA ALA A 285 -8.31 6.38 -6.96
C ALA A 285 -7.56 7.63 -7.42
N LEU A 286 -6.79 7.54 -8.50
CA LEU A 286 -5.88 8.61 -8.93
C LEU A 286 -6.34 9.37 -10.18
N PHE A 287 -7.48 8.97 -10.76
CA PHE A 287 -8.10 9.64 -11.92
C PHE A 287 -7.23 9.63 -13.19
N LEU A 288 -6.23 8.74 -13.24
CA LEU A 288 -5.40 8.54 -14.42
C LEU A 288 -6.12 7.67 -15.44
N TYR A 289 -5.77 7.80 -16.71
CA TYR A 289 -6.32 7.05 -17.84
C TYR A 289 -5.22 6.23 -18.50
N ASP A 290 -5.63 5.28 -19.36
CA ASP A 290 -4.69 4.45 -20.10
C ASP A 290 -3.77 5.31 -20.99
N GLU A 291 -2.50 4.93 -20.98
CA GLU A 291 -1.45 5.53 -21.82
C GLU A 291 -0.94 4.61 -22.92
N TYR A 292 -1.61 3.46 -23.11
CA TYR A 292 -1.40 2.52 -24.21
C TYR A 292 -2.50 2.58 -25.29
N ARG A 293 -3.43 3.55 -25.21
CA ARG A 293 -4.53 3.73 -26.18
C ARG A 293 -4.90 5.19 -26.42
N ASN A 294 -5.42 5.47 -27.61
CA ASN A 294 -6.08 6.73 -27.94
C ASN A 294 -7.60 6.63 -27.74
N THR A 295 -8.33 7.73 -27.92
CA THR A 295 -9.81 7.74 -27.77
C THR A 295 -10.59 7.03 -28.88
N PHE A 296 -9.93 6.67 -29.97
CA PHE A 296 -10.48 5.79 -31.00
C PHE A 296 -10.22 4.30 -30.69
N ALA A 297 -9.62 4.01 -29.53
CA ALA A 297 -9.19 2.69 -29.08
C ALA A 297 -8.10 2.05 -29.94
N ASP A 298 -7.37 2.83 -30.74
CA ASP A 298 -6.13 2.36 -31.36
C ASP A 298 -5.03 2.30 -30.31
N GLU A 299 -4.14 1.31 -30.45
CA GLU A 299 -2.94 1.20 -29.60
C GLU A 299 -2.01 2.39 -29.86
N THR A 300 -1.65 3.10 -28.79
CA THR A 300 -0.65 4.17 -28.82
C THR A 300 0.08 4.13 -27.50
N HIS A 301 1.40 4.06 -27.51
CA HIS A 301 2.18 3.89 -26.29
C HIS A 301 2.89 5.18 -25.93
N CYS A 302 2.71 5.68 -24.71
CA CYS A 302 3.31 6.91 -24.23
C CYS A 302 4.84 6.90 -24.38
N THR A 303 5.48 5.89 -23.80
CA THR A 303 6.95 5.77 -23.73
C THR A 303 7.47 4.63 -24.61
N GLY A 304 6.58 3.87 -25.25
CA GLY A 304 6.93 2.98 -26.36
C GLY A 304 7.72 1.73 -25.94
N ILE A 305 8.67 1.29 -26.79
CA ILE A 305 9.47 0.09 -26.53
C ILE A 305 10.41 0.26 -25.33
N ASP A 306 10.80 1.49 -25.00
CA ASP A 306 11.71 1.77 -23.89
C ASP A 306 11.07 1.38 -22.54
N ASN A 307 9.75 1.53 -22.41
CA ASN A 307 8.99 1.12 -21.22
C ASN A 307 8.94 -0.40 -21.01
N ARG A 308 9.38 -1.18 -22.01
CA ARG A 308 9.38 -2.65 -22.01
C ARG A 308 10.77 -3.24 -21.75
N ASP A 309 11.75 -2.40 -21.45
CA ASP A 309 13.10 -2.81 -21.10
C ASP A 309 13.17 -3.13 -19.60
N GLU A 310 13.11 -4.40 -19.23
CA GLU A 310 13.24 -4.88 -17.84
C GLU A 310 14.48 -4.35 -17.13
N SER A 311 15.57 -4.04 -17.85
CA SER A 311 16.79 -3.52 -17.23
C SER A 311 16.64 -2.09 -16.71
N LYS A 312 15.56 -1.40 -17.10
CA LYS A 312 15.22 -0.03 -16.71
C LYS A 312 13.96 0.05 -15.87
N ASP A 313 13.42 -1.09 -15.40
CA ASP A 313 12.18 -1.20 -14.63
C ASP A 313 11.99 -0.07 -13.61
N LYS A 314 13.04 0.18 -12.82
CA LYS A 314 13.15 1.19 -11.74
C LYS A 314 13.04 2.66 -12.16
N THR A 315 12.97 2.93 -13.46
CA THR A 315 12.95 4.29 -14.03
C THR A 315 12.03 4.38 -15.24
N ASN A 316 11.41 3.25 -15.62
CA ASN A 316 10.51 3.18 -16.73
C ASN A 316 9.17 3.78 -16.30
N ALA A 317 8.74 4.81 -17.02
CA ALA A 317 7.39 5.32 -16.99
C ALA A 317 6.70 5.02 -18.32
N SER A 318 5.37 4.99 -18.42
CA SER A 318 4.42 5.04 -17.30
C SER A 318 3.92 3.65 -16.94
N ILE A 319 3.60 3.44 -15.66
CA ILE A 319 2.76 2.31 -15.24
C ILE A 319 1.38 2.34 -15.90
N MET A 320 0.91 3.51 -16.37
CA MET A 320 -0.34 3.66 -17.10
C MET A 320 -0.24 3.26 -18.57
N ASP A 321 0.98 3.08 -19.12
CA ASP A 321 1.24 2.55 -20.46
C ASP A 321 1.58 1.06 -20.40
N TYR A 322 2.49 0.67 -19.51
CA TYR A 322 2.94 -0.72 -19.38
C TYR A 322 3.51 -1.02 -18.00
N GLN A 323 2.64 -1.41 -17.06
CA GLN A 323 2.99 -1.67 -15.66
C GLN A 323 3.96 -2.82 -15.43
N TYR A 324 4.09 -3.77 -16.36
CA TYR A 324 4.85 -5.01 -16.11
C TYR A 324 6.36 -4.76 -15.94
N THR A 325 6.87 -3.69 -16.52
CA THR A 325 8.29 -3.31 -16.51
C THR A 325 8.49 -1.82 -16.23
N ALA A 326 7.58 -1.23 -15.45
CA ALA A 326 7.61 0.17 -15.06
C ALA A 326 7.46 0.30 -13.54
N SER A 327 8.15 1.26 -12.94
CA SER A 327 7.95 1.70 -11.55
C SER A 327 7.55 3.16 -11.45
N GLU A 328 7.37 3.87 -12.56
CA GLU A 328 7.18 5.31 -12.54
C GLU A 328 5.88 5.75 -13.18
N PHE A 329 5.27 6.81 -12.64
CA PHE A 329 4.30 7.62 -13.38
C PHE A 329 5.00 8.51 -14.40
N TRP A 330 4.32 8.81 -15.52
CA TRP A 330 4.88 9.74 -16.50
C TRP A 330 4.99 11.15 -15.92
N SER A 331 6.14 11.77 -16.17
CA SER A 331 6.47 13.12 -15.73
C SER A 331 7.05 13.88 -16.91
N GLY A 332 6.39 14.96 -17.32
CA GLY A 332 6.87 15.83 -18.39
C GLY A 332 8.22 16.48 -18.07
N ARG A 333 8.55 16.61 -16.78
CA ARG A 333 9.83 17.14 -16.29
C ARG A 333 11.00 16.17 -16.48
N VAL A 334 10.77 14.88 -16.25
CA VAL A 334 11.83 13.86 -16.30
C VAL A 334 11.90 13.17 -17.66
N HIS A 335 10.75 12.80 -18.21
CA HIS A 335 10.64 12.04 -19.46
C HIS A 335 10.40 12.94 -20.69
N GLY A 336 10.17 14.24 -20.48
CA GLY A 336 9.71 15.13 -21.54
C GLY A 336 8.28 14.82 -21.97
N PHE A 337 7.90 15.31 -23.16
CA PHE A 337 6.59 15.06 -23.74
C PHE A 337 6.69 14.29 -25.06
N PRO A 338 6.91 12.95 -25.02
CA PRO A 338 6.88 12.12 -26.21
C PRO A 338 5.56 12.29 -26.97
N THR A 339 5.63 12.29 -28.30
CA THR A 339 4.43 12.37 -29.14
C THR A 339 3.48 11.19 -28.89
N GLY A 340 4.01 10.02 -28.51
CA GLY A 340 3.19 8.89 -28.06
C GLY A 340 2.28 9.28 -26.91
N CYS A 341 2.83 9.88 -25.85
CA CYS A 341 2.08 10.30 -24.66
C CYS A 341 1.01 11.33 -25.00
N GLN A 342 1.31 12.27 -25.90
CA GLN A 342 0.35 13.31 -26.28
C GLN A 342 -0.87 12.80 -27.06
N ASN A 343 -0.82 11.55 -27.55
CA ASN A 343 -1.92 10.92 -28.29
C ASN A 343 -2.75 9.95 -27.43
N THR A 344 -2.44 9.81 -26.14
CA THR A 344 -3.13 8.89 -25.23
C THR A 344 -4.46 9.47 -24.74
N ILE A 345 -5.32 8.62 -24.18
CA ILE A 345 -6.55 9.06 -23.50
C ILE A 345 -6.21 9.98 -22.31
N GLN A 346 -5.16 9.67 -21.55
CA GLN A 346 -4.65 10.50 -20.46
C GLN A 346 -4.42 11.94 -20.90
N PHE A 347 -3.63 12.15 -21.94
CA PHE A 347 -3.33 13.49 -22.43
C PHE A 347 -4.55 14.16 -23.10
N GLU A 348 -5.43 13.41 -23.76
CA GLU A 348 -6.64 14.01 -24.34
C GLU A 348 -7.65 14.47 -23.27
N VAL A 349 -7.73 13.76 -22.14
CA VAL A 349 -8.63 14.13 -21.05
C VAL A 349 -8.05 15.27 -20.23
N HIS A 350 -6.82 15.11 -19.74
CA HIS A 350 -6.22 16.04 -18.79
C HIS A 350 -5.34 17.10 -19.45
N GLY A 351 -4.74 16.82 -20.61
CA GLY A 351 -3.82 17.74 -21.30
C GLY A 351 -2.42 17.76 -20.69
N GLU A 352 -2.14 16.80 -19.81
CA GLU A 352 -1.01 16.81 -18.88
C GLU A 352 -0.47 15.40 -18.67
N ASP A 353 0.75 15.31 -18.14
CA ASP A 353 1.32 14.05 -17.65
C ASP A 353 0.69 13.57 -16.34
N ASP A 354 0.97 12.33 -15.97
CA ASP A 354 0.42 11.69 -14.76
C ASP A 354 0.73 12.52 -13.51
N TRP A 355 1.99 12.91 -13.31
CA TRP A 355 2.41 13.66 -12.14
C TRP A 355 1.79 15.06 -12.05
N THR A 356 1.66 15.75 -13.17
CA THR A 356 0.97 17.03 -13.22
C THR A 356 -0.52 16.85 -12.92
N THR A 357 -1.15 15.79 -13.42
CA THR A 357 -2.54 15.43 -13.08
C THR A 357 -2.68 15.13 -11.58
N LEU A 358 -1.74 14.40 -10.99
CA LEU A 358 -1.72 14.09 -9.55
C LEU A 358 -1.56 15.35 -8.69
N SER A 359 -0.84 16.37 -9.15
CA SER A 359 -0.78 17.66 -8.45
C SER A 359 -2.16 18.32 -8.32
N HIS A 360 -3.06 18.02 -9.26
CA HIS A 360 -4.46 18.47 -9.28
C HIS A 360 -5.43 17.49 -8.60
N TRP A 361 -4.96 16.36 -8.05
CA TRP A 361 -5.80 15.30 -7.47
C TRP A 361 -6.80 15.81 -6.43
N HIS A 362 -6.40 16.80 -5.64
CA HIS A 362 -7.26 17.41 -4.64
C HIS A 362 -8.37 18.30 -5.26
N TRP A 363 -8.07 19.04 -6.34
CA TRP A 363 -9.08 19.79 -7.10
C TRP A 363 -10.04 18.88 -7.85
N ILE A 364 -9.55 17.77 -8.42
CA ILE A 364 -10.40 16.78 -9.12
C ILE A 364 -11.48 16.26 -8.17
N GLN A 365 -11.12 16.04 -6.91
CA GLN A 365 -12.02 15.56 -5.85
C GLN A 365 -12.79 16.66 -5.12
N GLN A 366 -12.51 17.93 -5.41
CA GLN A 366 -13.08 19.09 -4.71
C GLN A 366 -12.79 19.10 -3.20
N LEU A 367 -11.58 18.68 -2.82
CA LEU A 367 -11.14 18.73 -1.43
C LEU A 367 -10.94 20.20 -0.95
N PRO A 368 -11.02 20.46 0.37
CA PRO A 368 -10.73 21.78 0.92
C PRO A 368 -9.32 22.25 0.59
N THR A 369 -9.11 23.56 0.45
CA THR A 369 -7.77 24.13 0.20
C THR A 369 -6.80 23.98 1.37
N SER A 370 -7.29 23.60 2.56
CA SER A 370 -6.43 23.33 3.72
C SER A 370 -5.58 22.08 3.57
N VAL A 371 -5.82 21.26 2.55
CA VAL A 371 -5.07 20.04 2.24
C VAL A 371 -4.30 20.16 0.91
N ASP A 372 -4.13 21.39 0.40
CA ASP A 372 -3.50 21.69 -0.90
C ASP A 372 -2.01 22.11 -0.76
N PRO A 373 -1.07 21.55 -1.56
CA PRO A 373 -1.21 20.33 -2.36
C PRO A 373 -0.93 19.09 -1.51
N PRO A 374 -1.76 18.04 -1.55
CA PRO A 374 -1.49 16.84 -0.76
C PRO A 374 -0.49 15.92 -1.45
N ILE A 375 -0.17 16.16 -2.72
CA ILE A 375 0.76 15.36 -3.52
C ILE A 375 1.71 16.32 -4.23
N ILE A 376 2.99 16.13 -3.98
CA ILE A 376 4.09 16.91 -4.51
C ILE A 376 4.66 16.17 -5.71
N THR A 377 4.76 16.86 -6.85
CA THR A 377 5.47 16.32 -8.00
C THR A 377 6.96 16.18 -7.67
N PRO A 378 7.55 14.98 -7.79
CA PRO A 378 8.96 14.75 -7.50
C PRO A 378 9.85 15.55 -8.47
N ILE A 379 10.99 16.02 -7.95
CA ILE A 379 11.96 16.83 -8.73
C ILE A 379 12.82 15.93 -9.64
N ALA A 380 13.04 14.69 -9.21
CA ALA A 380 13.68 13.60 -9.91
C ALA A 380 12.92 12.31 -9.57
N LEU A 381 12.92 11.35 -10.48
CA LEU A 381 12.42 10.01 -10.21
C LEU A 381 13.61 9.15 -9.82
N GLU A 382 13.51 8.52 -8.66
CA GLU A 382 14.56 7.66 -8.14
C GLU A 382 14.05 6.22 -8.13
N GLU A 383 14.96 5.25 -8.05
CA GLU A 383 14.52 3.90 -7.72
C GLU A 383 13.71 3.97 -6.42
N GLY A 384 12.53 3.35 -6.44
CA GLY A 384 11.51 3.46 -5.41
C GLY A 384 12.02 3.69 -3.99
N PRO A 385 11.46 4.69 -3.28
CA PRO A 385 11.87 4.96 -1.92
C PRO A 385 11.73 3.71 -1.06
N ASN A 386 12.69 3.51 -0.16
CA ASN A 386 12.53 2.51 0.87
C ASN A 386 11.18 2.69 1.57
N LEU A 387 10.48 1.57 1.78
CA LEU A 387 9.11 1.58 2.31
C LEU A 387 8.99 2.29 3.67
N GLY A 388 10.07 2.42 4.45
CA GLY A 388 10.13 3.29 5.64
C GLY A 388 8.90 3.19 6.55
N LEU A 389 8.19 4.31 6.71
CA LEU A 389 6.95 4.39 7.49
C LEU A 389 5.86 3.45 6.99
N THR A 390 5.68 3.24 5.68
CA THR A 390 4.63 2.37 5.17
C THR A 390 4.92 0.89 5.42
N ALA A 391 6.19 0.48 5.42
CA ALA A 391 6.57 -0.84 5.93
C ALA A 391 6.12 -1.05 7.38
N ALA A 392 6.23 -0.01 8.21
CA ALA A 392 5.75 -0.04 9.58
C ALA A 392 4.21 -0.03 9.69
N LEU A 393 3.50 0.58 8.73
CA LEU A 393 2.04 0.70 8.74
C LEU A 393 1.31 -0.48 8.10
N PHE A 394 1.99 -1.34 7.34
CA PHE A 394 1.34 -2.40 6.57
C PHE A 394 0.48 -3.30 7.42
N GLY A 395 -0.84 -3.26 7.13
CA GLY A 395 -1.85 -3.89 7.95
C GLY A 395 -1.67 -3.49 9.41
N ARG A 396 -1.76 -2.21 9.77
CA ARG A 396 -1.87 -1.77 11.17
C ARG A 396 -2.99 -0.75 11.34
N GLU A 397 -3.80 -0.96 12.38
CA GLU A 397 -4.71 0.05 12.90
C GLU A 397 -4.18 0.54 14.29
N PRO A 398 -4.35 1.82 14.63
CA PRO A 398 -3.98 2.32 15.95
C PRO A 398 -4.67 1.54 17.09
N GLY A 399 -3.93 1.20 18.15
CA GLY A 399 -4.45 0.55 19.36
C GLY A 399 -4.51 -0.99 19.29
N HIS A 400 -3.90 -1.58 18.27
CA HIS A 400 -4.20 -2.92 17.81
C HIS A 400 -2.87 -3.65 17.46
N PHE A 401 -2.48 -4.67 18.26
CA PHE A 401 -1.13 -5.28 18.25
C PHE A 401 -0.85 -6.35 17.18
N LEU A 402 -1.79 -6.70 16.29
CA LEU A 402 -1.72 -7.95 15.53
C LEU A 402 -2.40 -7.87 14.17
N TYR A 403 -1.70 -7.51 13.08
CA TYR A 403 -2.42 -7.24 11.82
C TYR A 403 -1.67 -7.63 10.54
N LEU A 404 -2.28 -8.60 9.87
CA LEU A 404 -2.29 -8.81 8.43
C LEU A 404 -3.69 -8.36 7.95
N PRO A 405 -4.02 -8.25 6.65
CA PRO A 405 -5.38 -7.92 6.21
C PRO A 405 -6.45 -8.72 6.96
N ILE A 406 -7.47 -8.04 7.48
CA ILE A 406 -8.51 -8.72 8.25
C ILE A 406 -9.35 -9.50 7.24
N ILE A 407 -9.13 -10.81 7.14
CA ILE A 407 -10.01 -11.68 6.35
C ILE A 407 -11.25 -11.92 7.21
N ARG A 408 -12.37 -11.38 6.76
CA ARG A 408 -13.67 -11.64 7.36
C ARG A 408 -14.35 -12.73 6.54
N LYS A 409 -14.42 -13.94 7.13
CA LYS A 409 -15.13 -15.07 6.54
C LYS A 409 -16.63 -14.96 6.81
N ALA A 410 -17.42 -15.40 5.85
CA ALA A 410 -18.86 -15.50 6.03
C ALA A 410 -19.24 -16.48 7.16
N GLY A 411 -19.75 -15.95 8.27
CA GLY A 411 -20.52 -16.72 9.25
C GLY A 411 -19.73 -17.61 10.21
N THR A 412 -19.24 -17.03 11.30
CA THR A 412 -19.59 -17.47 12.67
C THR A 412 -19.38 -16.29 13.63
N TRP A 413 -20.37 -15.41 13.71
CA TRP A 413 -20.62 -14.70 14.96
C TRP A 413 -21.49 -15.62 15.82
N THR A 414 -20.87 -16.43 16.66
CA THR A 414 -21.49 -16.73 17.96
C THR A 414 -20.94 -15.71 18.93
N ALA A 415 -21.86 -14.95 19.54
CA ALA A 415 -21.62 -13.90 20.51
C ALA A 415 -20.66 -14.29 21.65
#